data_AF-A0A7G8ISE5-F1
#
_entry.id   AF-A0A7G8ISE5-F1
#
_cell.length_a   1.000
_cell.length_b   1.000
_cell.length_c   1.000
_cell.angle_alpha   90.00
_cell.angle_beta   90.00
_cell.angle_gamma   90.00
#
_symmetry.space_group_name_H-M   'P 1'
#
loop_
_entity.id
_entity.type
_entity.pdbx_description
1 polymer ?
#
loop_
_entity_poly.entity_id
_entity_poly.type
_entity_poly.pdbx_seq_one_letter_code
_entity_poly.pdbx_strand_id
1 'polypeptide(L)'
;MTAVGSGLALLLMMPTVAAAVPRLDLSGYPAPAPGLQRWVIQPSGLLPNSSDPIISARPIDWRIQLIVGQEVDLDCNVQRLSGSGMTMRMLPEASGKALFEVRGPMALISTRKACPADEPTKRSFLSLGKQPYLVPYNASWPIVVDLPKGAQLRWRLWRAETRQQEAVEL
;
A
#
# COMPACT_ATOMS: atom_id res chain seq x y z
N MET A 1 0.88 -51.67 48.60
CA MET A 1 -0.42 -51.21 48.08
C MET A 1 -0.18 -49.94 47.31
N THR A 2 -0.32 -50.02 45.99
CA THR A 2 -0.14 -48.93 45.02
C THR A 2 -1.35 -48.01 45.02
N ALA A 3 -1.14 -46.70 44.91
CA ALA A 3 -2.18 -45.75 44.50
C ALA A 3 -1.55 -44.73 43.54
N VAL A 4 -1.88 -44.88 42.26
CA VAL A 4 -1.52 -43.99 41.16
C VAL A 4 -2.63 -42.95 41.05
N GLY A 5 -2.32 -41.67 41.24
CA GLY A 5 -3.25 -40.57 41.03
C GLY A 5 -3.07 -39.98 39.63
N SER A 6 -4.00 -40.27 38.71
CA SER A 6 -4.07 -39.67 37.39
C SER A 6 -4.62 -38.24 37.46
N GLY A 7 -3.79 -37.24 37.18
CA GLY A 7 -4.22 -35.84 37.00
C GLY A 7 -4.57 -35.57 35.53
N LEU A 8 -5.84 -35.28 35.26
CA LEU A 8 -6.32 -34.85 33.94
C LEU A 8 -5.94 -33.37 33.72
N ALA A 9 -5.04 -33.09 32.78
CA ALA A 9 -4.69 -31.72 32.40
C ALA A 9 -5.65 -31.22 31.31
N LEU A 10 -6.50 -30.25 31.66
CA LEU A 10 -7.43 -29.60 30.74
C LEU A 10 -6.72 -28.45 29.98
N LEU A 11 -6.36 -28.66 28.72
CA LEU A 11 -5.87 -27.59 27.86
C LEU A 11 -7.04 -26.66 27.44
N LEU A 12 -7.07 -25.46 28.00
CA LEU A 12 -7.92 -24.36 27.56
C LEU A 12 -7.41 -23.82 26.21
N MET A 13 -8.06 -24.20 25.11
CA MET A 13 -7.91 -23.51 23.83
C MET A 13 -8.57 -22.13 23.94
N MET A 14 -7.76 -21.07 23.97
CA MET A 14 -8.28 -19.70 23.90
C MET A 14 -8.72 -19.38 22.46
N PRO A 15 -9.92 -18.80 22.27
CA PRO A 15 -10.38 -18.41 20.94
C PRO A 15 -9.54 -17.23 20.45
N THR A 16 -9.01 -17.34 19.24
CA THR A 16 -8.38 -16.23 18.53
C THR A 16 -9.47 -15.22 18.17
N VAL A 17 -9.43 -14.03 18.76
CA VAL A 17 -10.29 -12.92 18.35
C VAL A 17 -9.87 -12.51 16.95
N ALA A 18 -10.62 -12.93 15.93
CA ALA A 18 -10.51 -12.39 14.60
C ALA A 18 -10.90 -10.90 14.68
N ALA A 19 -9.92 -10.02 14.51
CA ALA A 19 -10.17 -8.58 14.42
C ALA A 19 -11.14 -8.32 13.26
N ALA A 20 -12.35 -7.87 13.58
CA ALA A 20 -13.32 -7.46 12.58
C ALA A 20 -12.76 -6.24 11.84
N VAL A 21 -12.32 -6.43 10.60
CA VAL A 21 -11.97 -5.32 9.71
C VAL A 21 -13.23 -4.46 9.55
N PRO A 22 -13.22 -3.17 9.92
CA PRO A 22 -14.39 -2.30 9.74
C PRO A 22 -14.84 -2.40 8.27
N ARG A 23 -16.15 -2.59 8.06
CA ARG A 23 -16.72 -2.57 6.71
C ARG A 23 -16.33 -1.25 6.06
N LEU A 24 -15.54 -1.34 4.99
CA LEU A 24 -15.15 -0.20 4.17
C LEU A 24 -16.40 0.44 3.58
N ASP A 25 -16.81 1.59 4.12
CA ASP A 25 -17.92 2.36 3.57
C ASP A 25 -17.48 3.08 2.29
N LEU A 26 -17.95 2.59 1.15
CA LEU A 26 -17.71 3.13 -0.18
C LEU A 26 -18.93 3.87 -0.74
N SER A 27 -19.85 4.31 0.12
CA SER A 27 -21.01 5.09 -0.29
C SER A 27 -20.59 6.34 -1.07
N GLY A 28 -21.25 6.55 -2.21
CA GLY A 28 -20.97 7.67 -3.11
C GLY A 28 -19.79 7.50 -4.06
N TYR A 29 -18.99 6.43 -3.93
CA TYR A 29 -17.97 6.12 -4.94
C TYR A 29 -18.63 5.46 -6.16
N PRO A 30 -18.38 5.95 -7.39
CA PRO A 30 -18.90 5.32 -8.60
C PRO A 30 -18.26 3.94 -8.79
N ALA A 31 -18.83 3.07 -9.62
CA ALA A 31 -18.12 1.87 -10.06
C ALA A 31 -16.85 2.25 -10.85
N PRO A 32 -15.78 1.43 -10.81
CA PRO A 32 -14.59 1.68 -11.63
C PRO A 32 -14.96 1.78 -13.11
N ALA A 33 -14.31 2.69 -13.83
CA ALA A 33 -14.48 2.81 -15.27
C ALA A 33 -14.09 1.50 -15.99
N PRO A 34 -14.65 1.20 -17.19
CA PRO A 34 -14.32 -0.01 -17.93
C PRO A 34 -12.80 -0.22 -18.09
N GLY A 35 -12.33 -1.42 -17.76
CA GLY A 35 -10.91 -1.76 -17.82
C GLY A 35 -10.10 -1.44 -16.56
N LEU A 36 -10.69 -0.75 -15.58
CA LEU A 36 -10.09 -0.52 -14.26
C LEU A 36 -10.61 -1.53 -13.22
N GLN A 37 -9.82 -1.73 -12.17
CA GLN A 37 -10.16 -2.48 -10.97
C GLN A 37 -9.94 -1.62 -9.72
N ARG A 38 -10.80 -1.79 -8.72
CA ARG A 38 -10.74 -1.05 -7.47
C ARG A 38 -9.84 -1.73 -6.45
N TRP A 39 -8.99 -0.93 -5.84
CA TRP A 39 -8.22 -1.24 -4.65
C TRP A 39 -8.65 -0.32 -3.52
N VAL A 40 -8.62 -0.84 -2.29
CA VAL A 40 -8.99 -0.05 -1.12
C VAL A 40 -8.01 -0.31 0.01
N ILE A 41 -7.55 0.77 0.64
CA ILE A 41 -6.67 0.73 1.82
C ILE A 41 -7.45 1.34 2.98
N GLN A 42 -7.61 0.59 4.08
CA GLN A 42 -8.11 1.13 5.35
C GLN A 42 -6.93 1.30 6.31
N PRO A 43 -6.48 2.54 6.57
CA PRO A 43 -5.43 2.77 7.57
C PRO A 43 -5.94 2.41 8.98
N SER A 44 -5.09 1.80 9.80
CA SER A 44 -5.46 1.38 11.16
C SER A 44 -5.47 2.56 12.14
N GLY A 45 -6.53 2.72 12.94
CA GLY A 45 -6.50 3.68 14.06
C GLY A 45 -5.47 3.32 15.15
N LEU A 46 -5.00 2.07 15.16
CA LEU A 46 -4.15 1.48 16.20
C LEU A 46 -2.79 1.11 15.60
N LEU A 47 -1.99 2.12 15.28
CA LEU A 47 -0.60 1.91 14.88
C LEU A 47 0.32 2.06 16.08
N PRO A 48 1.31 1.16 16.28
CA PRO A 48 2.27 1.30 17.36
C PRO A 48 3.10 2.57 17.16
N ASN A 49 3.37 3.27 18.25
CA ASN A 49 4.29 4.40 18.25
C ASN A 49 5.72 3.93 17.93
N SER A 50 6.50 4.82 17.33
CA SER A 50 7.94 4.59 17.19
C SER A 50 8.60 4.65 18.56
N SER A 51 9.57 3.78 18.81
CA SER A 51 10.47 3.91 19.97
C SER A 51 11.54 4.98 19.75
N ASP A 52 11.74 5.39 18.50
CA ASP A 52 12.69 6.43 18.12
C ASP A 52 12.08 7.82 18.40
N PRO A 53 12.66 8.63 19.32
CA PRO A 53 12.14 9.94 19.66
C PRO A 53 12.21 10.97 18.52
N ILE A 54 13.01 10.74 17.47
CA ILE A 54 13.04 11.66 16.32
C ILE A 54 11.83 11.49 15.41
N ILE A 55 11.12 10.36 15.48
CA ILE A 55 9.96 10.07 14.60
C ILE A 55 8.67 10.54 15.25
N SER A 56 7.89 11.36 14.55
CA SER A 56 6.63 11.88 15.09
C SER A 56 5.62 10.75 15.36
N ALA A 57 5.02 10.80 16.56
CA ALA A 57 3.90 9.94 16.94
C ALA A 57 2.52 10.52 16.52
N ARG A 58 2.47 11.72 15.92
CA ARG A 58 1.22 12.40 15.59
C ARG A 58 0.76 12.02 14.18
N PRO A 59 -0.48 11.50 14.00
CA PRO A 59 -0.98 11.11 12.67
C PRO A 59 -0.98 12.23 11.61
N ILE A 60 -1.05 13.49 12.01
CA ILE A 60 -0.99 14.64 11.08
C ILE A 60 0.36 14.73 10.34
N ASP A 61 1.43 14.19 10.94
CA ASP A 61 2.78 14.17 10.39
C ASP A 61 3.05 12.89 9.57
N TRP A 62 2.03 12.05 9.39
CA TRP A 62 2.15 10.78 8.68
C TRP A 62 1.58 10.88 7.27
N ARG A 63 2.12 10.07 6.36
CA ARG A 63 1.65 9.93 4.98
C ARG A 63 1.55 8.46 4.61
N ILE A 64 0.65 8.14 3.69
CA ILE A 64 0.63 6.84 3.01
C ILE A 64 1.15 7.05 1.60
N GLN A 65 2.18 6.29 1.25
CA GLN A 65 2.65 6.21 -0.12
C GLN A 65 1.85 5.17 -0.88
N LEU A 66 1.28 5.57 -2.00
CA LEU A 66 0.65 4.67 -2.97
C LEU A 66 1.70 4.25 -4.00
N ILE A 67 1.91 2.94 -4.14
CA ILE A 67 2.93 2.35 -5.02
C ILE A 67 2.21 1.45 -6.02
N VAL A 68 1.88 2.03 -7.18
CA VAL A 68 1.33 1.28 -8.31
C VAL A 68 2.48 0.59 -9.03
N GLY A 69 2.30 -0.66 -9.42
CA GLY A 69 3.33 -1.38 -10.15
C GLY A 69 2.88 -2.73 -10.67
N GLN A 70 3.85 -3.53 -11.08
CA GLN A 70 3.64 -4.87 -11.62
C GLN A 70 4.79 -5.77 -11.19
N GLU A 71 4.48 -7.02 -10.83
CA GLU A 71 5.50 -8.06 -10.71
C GLU A 71 5.94 -8.54 -12.08
N VAL A 72 7.25 -8.56 -12.30
CA VAL A 72 7.89 -8.99 -13.54
C VAL A 72 9.11 -9.83 -13.22
N ASP A 73 9.48 -10.71 -14.15
CA ASP A 73 10.73 -11.44 -14.11
C ASP A 73 11.80 -10.62 -14.86
N LEU A 74 12.77 -10.13 -14.10
CA LEU A 74 13.87 -9.32 -14.61
C LEU A 74 14.98 -10.22 -15.16
N ASP A 75 15.37 -9.94 -16.38
CA ASP A 75 16.57 -10.45 -17.02
C ASP A 75 17.73 -9.45 -16.82
N CYS A 76 18.81 -9.61 -17.61
CA CYS A 76 19.94 -8.69 -17.59
C CYS A 76 19.58 -7.26 -18.02
N ASN A 77 18.42 -7.03 -18.66
CA ASN A 77 18.05 -5.72 -19.17
C ASN A 77 17.59 -4.75 -18.07
N VAL A 78 17.80 -3.46 -18.33
CA VAL A 78 17.20 -2.42 -17.49
C VAL A 78 15.75 -2.28 -17.91
N GLN A 79 14.86 -2.78 -17.07
CA GLN A 79 13.42 -2.71 -17.27
C GLN A 79 12.78 -1.62 -16.41
N ARG A 80 11.76 -0.94 -16.94
CA ARG A 80 10.99 0.09 -16.25
C ARG A 80 9.51 -0.02 -16.62
N LEU A 81 8.64 0.28 -15.67
CA LEU A 81 7.21 0.39 -15.93
C LEU A 81 6.86 1.82 -16.34
N SER A 82 6.17 1.96 -17.47
CA SER A 82 5.70 3.22 -18.04
C SER A 82 4.17 3.22 -18.14
N GLY A 83 3.57 4.41 -18.15
CA GLY A 83 2.12 4.60 -18.15
C GLY A 83 1.75 6.01 -17.71
N SER A 84 0.46 6.32 -17.69
CA SER A 84 -0.02 7.60 -17.19
C SER A 84 0.23 7.75 -15.68
N GLY A 85 0.49 8.97 -15.23
CA GLY A 85 0.61 9.26 -13.80
C GLY A 85 -0.70 9.05 -13.05
N MET A 86 -0.59 8.90 -11.72
CA MET A 86 -1.75 8.87 -10.84
C MET A 86 -2.42 10.25 -10.79
N THR A 87 -3.73 10.26 -10.94
CA THR A 87 -4.58 11.44 -10.82
C THR A 87 -5.46 11.31 -9.58
N MET A 88 -5.96 12.43 -9.07
CA MET A 88 -6.92 12.47 -7.97
C MET A 88 -8.09 13.33 -8.37
N ARG A 89 -9.30 12.90 -8.02
CA ARG A 89 -10.50 13.73 -8.06
C ARG A 89 -11.27 13.61 -6.75
N MET A 90 -11.80 14.74 -6.29
CA MET A 90 -12.73 14.77 -5.17
C MET A 90 -14.13 14.42 -5.67
N LEU A 91 -14.86 13.60 -4.92
CA LEU A 91 -16.19 13.12 -5.28
C LEU A 91 -17.24 13.75 -4.35
N PRO A 92 -18.06 14.70 -4.83
CA PRO A 92 -19.13 15.31 -4.05
C PRO A 92 -20.10 14.26 -3.48
N GLU A 93 -20.46 13.26 -4.27
CA GLU A 93 -21.37 12.16 -3.90
C GLU A 93 -20.80 11.28 -2.80
N ALA A 94 -19.46 11.21 -2.68
CA ALA A 94 -18.75 10.52 -1.60
C ALA A 94 -18.43 11.48 -0.43
N SER A 95 -19.22 12.53 -0.22
CA SER A 95 -19.00 13.55 0.82
C SER A 95 -17.67 14.29 0.66
N GLY A 96 -17.24 14.51 -0.59
CA GLY A 96 -15.96 15.14 -0.91
C GLY A 96 -14.75 14.23 -0.69
N LYS A 97 -14.90 12.91 -0.55
CA LYS A 97 -13.75 12.00 -0.45
C LYS A 97 -13.02 11.87 -1.80
N ALA A 98 -11.72 11.56 -1.74
CA ALA A 98 -10.86 11.46 -2.92
C ALA A 98 -10.92 10.06 -3.57
N LEU A 99 -10.92 10.02 -4.90
CA LEU A 99 -10.65 8.84 -5.70
C LEU A 99 -9.34 9.04 -6.46
N PHE A 100 -8.41 8.12 -6.28
CA PHE A 100 -7.15 8.07 -6.99
C PHE A 100 -7.24 7.15 -8.19
N GLU A 101 -6.68 7.52 -9.32
CA GLU A 101 -6.85 6.76 -10.56
C GLU A 101 -5.59 6.78 -11.42
N VAL A 102 -5.22 5.60 -11.95
CA VAL A 102 -4.27 5.46 -13.06
C VAL A 102 -5.05 4.98 -14.28
N ARG A 103 -4.99 5.74 -15.38
CA ARG A 103 -5.68 5.42 -16.64
C ARG A 103 -4.73 4.81 -17.66
N GLY A 104 -5.32 4.12 -18.64
CA GLY A 104 -4.61 3.61 -19.82
C GLY A 104 -3.75 2.38 -19.51
N PRO A 105 -3.15 1.78 -20.55
CA PRO A 105 -2.29 0.64 -20.36
C PRO A 105 -0.99 1.05 -19.68
N MET A 106 -0.48 0.19 -18.81
CA MET A 106 0.91 0.23 -18.37
C MET A 106 1.74 -0.62 -19.33
N ALA A 107 2.97 -0.20 -19.61
CA ALA A 107 3.88 -0.88 -20.51
C ALA A 107 5.24 -1.09 -19.86
N LEU A 108 5.79 -2.29 -20.03
CA LEU A 108 7.15 -2.63 -19.65
C LEU A 108 8.10 -2.14 -20.76
N ILE A 109 8.99 -1.22 -20.43
CA ILE A 109 10.04 -0.73 -21.33
C ILE A 109 11.35 -1.37 -20.89
N SER A 110 12.09 -1.95 -21.83
CA SER A 110 13.34 -2.66 -21.56
C SER A 110 14.45 -2.19 -22.51
N THR A 111 15.69 -2.20 -22.03
CA THR A 111 16.86 -2.18 -22.92
C THR A 111 16.91 -3.45 -23.79
N ARG A 112 17.81 -3.46 -24.78
CA ARG A 112 18.00 -4.59 -25.71
C ARG A 112 19.43 -5.12 -25.68
N LYS A 113 19.94 -5.43 -24.49
CA LYS A 113 21.21 -6.15 -24.33
C LYS A 113 20.98 -7.62 -24.69
N ALA A 114 22.02 -8.26 -25.24
CA ALA A 114 22.04 -9.70 -25.37
C ALA A 114 22.29 -10.31 -23.99
N CYS A 115 21.27 -10.94 -23.39
CA CYS A 115 21.41 -11.65 -22.14
C CYS A 115 21.93 -13.08 -22.40
N PRO A 116 22.89 -13.59 -21.62
CA PRO A 116 23.29 -15.01 -21.63
C PRO A 116 22.08 -15.93 -21.46
N ALA A 117 22.08 -17.07 -22.15
CA ALA A 117 20.94 -17.98 -22.19
C ALA A 117 20.70 -18.71 -20.85
N ASP A 118 21.74 -18.85 -20.04
CA ASP A 118 21.75 -19.52 -18.73
C ASP A 118 21.64 -18.54 -17.55
N GLU A 119 21.49 -17.24 -17.81
CA GLU A 119 21.34 -16.26 -16.74
C GLU A 119 19.95 -16.39 -16.06
N PRO A 120 19.89 -16.56 -14.73
CA PRO A 120 18.62 -16.70 -14.04
C PRO A 120 17.84 -15.39 -13.98
N THR A 121 16.54 -15.45 -14.23
CA THR A 121 15.65 -14.30 -14.06
C THR A 121 15.28 -14.07 -12.60
N LYS A 122 15.12 -12.81 -12.20
CA LYS A 122 14.72 -12.44 -10.83
C LYS A 122 13.34 -11.80 -10.82
N ARG A 123 12.40 -12.40 -10.07
CA ARG A 123 11.10 -11.78 -9.81
C ARG A 123 11.24 -10.50 -9.00
N SER A 124 10.69 -9.40 -9.50
CA SER A 124 10.75 -8.09 -8.86
C SER A 124 9.47 -7.29 -9.10
N PHE A 125 9.22 -6.31 -8.24
CA PHE A 125 8.10 -5.39 -8.40
C PHE A 125 8.59 -4.07 -8.99
N LEU A 126 8.20 -3.77 -10.23
CA LEU A 126 8.50 -2.49 -10.86
C LEU A 126 7.39 -1.50 -10.56
N SER A 127 7.74 -0.39 -9.90
CA SER A 127 6.82 0.71 -9.64
C SER A 127 6.65 1.60 -10.86
N LEU A 128 5.44 2.08 -11.07
CA LEU A 128 5.10 3.08 -12.06
C LEU A 128 5.56 4.47 -11.58
N GLY A 129 6.23 5.21 -12.47
CA GLY A 129 6.69 6.56 -12.17
C GLY A 129 7.94 6.61 -11.26
N LYS A 130 8.48 7.83 -11.10
CA LYS A 130 9.68 8.08 -10.28
C LYS A 130 9.40 8.79 -8.96
N GLN A 131 8.34 9.58 -8.90
CA GLN A 131 7.98 10.37 -7.71
C GLN A 131 6.98 9.60 -6.85
N PRO A 132 7.15 9.60 -5.52
CA PRO A 132 6.20 8.97 -4.62
C PRO A 132 4.87 9.72 -4.64
N TYR A 133 3.77 8.98 -4.71
CA TYR A 133 2.44 9.56 -4.51
C TYR A 133 2.07 9.45 -3.03
N LEU A 134 2.16 10.55 -2.29
CA LEU A 134 1.93 10.61 -0.84
C LEU A 134 0.55 11.20 -0.54
N VAL A 135 -0.27 10.45 0.21
CA VAL A 135 -1.57 10.94 0.71
C VAL A 135 -1.50 11.16 2.23
N PRO A 136 -2.23 12.16 2.77
CA PRO A 136 -2.34 12.34 4.21
C PRO A 136 -2.82 11.07 4.91
N TYR A 137 -2.23 10.76 6.07
CA TYR A 137 -2.72 9.67 6.89
C TYR A 137 -4.04 10.07 7.55
N ASN A 138 -5.08 9.26 7.36
CA ASN A 138 -6.34 9.40 8.06
C ASN A 138 -6.98 8.03 8.25
N ALA A 139 -7.08 7.56 9.49
CA ALA A 139 -7.66 6.25 9.80
C ALA A 139 -9.19 6.24 9.75
N SER A 140 -9.85 7.40 9.71
CA SER A 140 -11.32 7.49 9.68
C SER A 140 -11.89 7.11 8.32
N TRP A 141 -11.12 7.22 7.25
CA TRP A 141 -11.61 7.06 5.88
C TRP A 141 -10.77 6.07 5.07
N PRO A 142 -11.40 5.30 4.17
CA PRO A 142 -10.66 4.47 3.23
C PRO A 142 -10.01 5.32 2.15
N ILE A 143 -8.85 4.87 1.67
CA ILE A 143 -8.22 5.36 0.45
C ILE A 143 -8.66 4.45 -0.69
N VAL A 144 -9.31 5.02 -1.70
CA VAL A 144 -9.85 4.28 -2.86
C VAL A 144 -9.02 4.58 -4.10
N VAL A 145 -8.54 3.53 -4.76
CA VAL A 145 -7.66 3.63 -5.94
C VAL A 145 -8.18 2.74 -7.06
N ASP A 146 -8.45 3.32 -8.23
CA ASP A 146 -8.84 2.57 -9.43
C ASP A 146 -7.63 2.46 -10.38
N LEU A 147 -7.24 1.23 -10.71
CA LEU A 147 -6.04 0.93 -11.50
C LEU A 147 -6.36 0.05 -12.71
N PRO A 148 -5.56 0.07 -13.80
CA PRO A 148 -5.77 -0.82 -14.94
C PRO A 148 -5.71 -2.29 -14.52
N LYS A 149 -6.45 -3.17 -15.21
CA LYS A 149 -6.33 -4.63 -15.00
C LYS A 149 -4.86 -5.08 -15.16
N GLY A 150 -4.41 -5.95 -14.26
CA GLY A 150 -3.02 -6.43 -14.21
C GLY A 150 -2.06 -5.53 -13.40
N ALA A 151 -2.46 -4.30 -13.08
CA ALA A 151 -1.74 -3.47 -12.13
C ALA A 151 -1.94 -3.96 -10.70
N GLN A 152 -0.93 -3.75 -9.86
CA GLN A 152 -0.96 -4.05 -8.44
C GLN A 152 -0.76 -2.78 -7.64
N LEU A 153 -1.39 -2.72 -6.46
CA LEU A 153 -1.18 -1.65 -5.50
C LEU A 153 -0.44 -2.18 -4.27
N ARG A 154 0.72 -1.60 -3.98
CA ARG A 154 1.39 -1.70 -2.67
C ARG A 154 1.31 -0.35 -1.98
N TRP A 155 1.45 -0.33 -0.67
CA TRP A 155 1.49 0.91 0.09
C TRP A 155 2.50 0.83 1.23
N ARG A 156 2.95 2.01 1.68
CA ARG A 156 3.87 2.14 2.82
C ARG A 156 3.50 3.35 3.66
N LEU A 157 3.59 3.22 4.98
CA LEU A 157 3.46 4.34 5.91
C LEU A 157 4.78 5.11 5.98
N TRP A 158 4.68 6.43 5.91
CA TRP A 158 5.75 7.38 6.15
C TRP A 158 5.42 8.19 7.40
N ARG A 159 6.41 8.42 8.25
CA ARG A 159 6.31 9.26 9.44
C ARG A 159 7.39 10.32 9.34
N ALA A 160 7.03 11.59 9.48
CA ALA A 160 8.01 12.66 9.50
C ALA A 160 8.82 12.65 10.80
N GLU A 161 9.97 13.31 10.76
CA GLU A 161 10.71 13.67 11.96
C GLU A 161 9.94 14.72 12.77
N THR A 162 10.24 14.82 14.07
CA THR A 162 9.62 15.79 14.97
C THR A 162 10.15 17.22 14.77
N ARG A 163 11.37 17.36 14.25
CA ARG A 163 12.02 18.65 14.05
C ARG A 163 11.79 19.18 12.63
N GLN A 164 11.29 20.41 12.54
CA GLN A 164 11.32 21.18 11.30
C GLN A 164 12.61 21.99 11.23
N GLN A 165 13.14 22.19 10.03
CA GLN A 165 14.34 22.99 9.79
C GLN A 165 13.97 24.24 9.00
N GLU A 166 14.52 25.38 9.39
CA GLU A 166 14.39 26.62 8.64
C GLU A 166 15.30 26.59 7.41
N ALA A 167 14.81 27.13 6.29
CA ALA A 167 15.62 27.32 5.10
C ALA A 167 16.46 28.60 5.24
N VAL A 168 17.56 28.67 4.50
CA VAL A 168 18.41 29.88 4.42
C VAL A 168 17.91 30.76 3.27
N GLU A 169 17.61 32.02 3.55
CA GLU A 169 17.33 33.06 2.56
C GLU A 169 18.64 33.53 1.91
N LEU A 170 18.65 33.73 0.58
CA LEU A 170 19.81 34.19 -0.20
C LEU A 170 19.70 35.66 -0.58
#